data_AF-A0A7X9SY94-F1
#
_entry.id   AF-A0A7X9SY94-F1
#
_cell.length_a   1.000
_cell.length_b   1.000
_cell.length_c   1.000
_cell.angle_alpha   90.00
_cell.angle_beta   90.00
_cell.angle_gamma   90.00
#
_symmetry.space_group_name_H-M   'P 1'
#
loop_
_entity.id
_entity.type
_entity.pdbx_description
1 polymer ?
#
loop_
_entity_poly.entity_id
_entity_poly.type
_entity_poly.pdbx_seq_one_letter_code
_entity_poly.pdbx_strand_id
1 'polypeptide(L)'
;MKYPSILGRVVKALLVAIGLALSLVPIASAQPSSSTAAGSVVIQENYDSLSTYFSDEELTALDEISSDAEIRHLVSAIENPESVLQVEEGNGGFTIQQNGCTYSPDSWGRANFKPSCDRHDICYSPSSSTNRLDCDIRFRADLKAECGRAYGSGVQAGACRGVADVYYGTVRKLGSGFYKGSGLNN
;
A
#
# COMPACT_ATOMS: atom_id res chain seq x y z
N MET A 1 0.45 36.82 -13.96
CA MET A 1 0.81 35.74 -14.91
C MET A 1 -0.49 35.21 -15.49
N LYS A 2 -0.66 35.34 -16.81
CA LYS A 2 -1.88 35.02 -17.57
C LYS A 2 -1.68 33.68 -18.27
N TYR A 3 -2.59 32.73 -18.08
CA TYR A 3 -2.70 31.54 -18.93
C TYR A 3 -3.58 31.87 -20.14
N PRO A 4 -3.12 31.66 -21.39
CA PRO A 4 -4.00 31.79 -22.54
C PRO A 4 -4.77 30.49 -22.79
N SER A 5 -6.09 30.66 -22.91
CA SER A 5 -7.06 29.73 -23.51
C SER A 5 -6.77 29.52 -25.00
N ILE A 6 -6.76 28.27 -25.47
CA ILE A 6 -6.72 27.94 -26.90
C ILE A 6 -8.09 27.40 -27.31
N LEU A 7 -8.87 28.30 -27.90
CA LEU A 7 -10.07 28.00 -28.65
C LEU A 7 -9.68 27.88 -30.13
N GLY A 8 -10.07 26.76 -30.75
CA GLY A 8 -10.48 26.75 -32.15
C GLY A 8 -9.48 26.21 -33.17
N ARG A 9 -9.87 25.12 -33.84
CA ARG A 9 -9.80 24.99 -35.30
C ARG A 9 -10.82 23.95 -35.77
N VAL A 10 -11.97 24.44 -36.23
CA VAL A 10 -13.00 23.67 -36.91
C VAL A 10 -12.53 23.43 -38.35
N VAL A 11 -12.26 22.18 -38.71
CA VAL A 11 -12.06 21.79 -40.11
C VAL A 11 -13.41 21.33 -40.66
N LYS A 12 -14.01 22.15 -41.53
CA LYS A 12 -15.18 21.76 -42.33
C LYS A 12 -14.71 20.87 -43.48
N ALA A 13 -14.94 19.57 -43.39
CA ALA A 13 -14.90 18.67 -44.53
C ALA A 13 -16.33 18.43 -45.02
N LEU A 14 -16.68 19.05 -46.16
CA LEU A 14 -17.74 18.52 -47.01
C LEU A 14 -17.12 17.42 -47.87
N LEU A 15 -17.78 16.26 -47.99
CA LEU A 15 -18.29 15.76 -49.28
C LEU A 15 -18.86 14.33 -49.16
N VAL A 16 -20.06 14.22 -49.74
CA VAL A 16 -20.60 13.08 -50.51
C VAL A 16 -21.07 11.85 -49.73
N ALA A 17 -22.41 11.77 -49.62
CA ALA A 17 -23.14 10.55 -49.37
C ALA A 17 -23.11 9.66 -50.62
N ILE A 18 -22.49 8.48 -50.51
CA ILE A 18 -22.76 7.34 -51.38
C ILE A 18 -23.37 6.27 -50.47
N GLY A 19 -24.66 6.02 -50.68
CA GLY A 19 -25.36 4.92 -50.04
C GLY A 19 -24.85 3.60 -50.60
N LEU A 20 -24.31 2.75 -49.72
CA LEU A 20 -24.20 1.32 -49.94
C LEU A 20 -24.76 0.65 -48.70
N ALA A 21 -25.89 -0.03 -48.85
CA ALA A 21 -26.50 -0.82 -47.79
C ALA A 21 -25.57 -1.99 -47.44
N LEU A 22 -24.90 -1.89 -46.30
CA LEU A 22 -24.23 -3.02 -45.65
C LEU A 22 -24.75 -3.10 -44.22
N SER A 23 -25.20 -4.30 -43.86
CA SER A 23 -25.76 -4.70 -42.58
C SER A 23 -25.21 -3.93 -41.38
N LEU A 24 -26.10 -3.29 -40.63
CA LEU A 24 -25.81 -2.75 -39.30
C LEU A 24 -25.43 -3.92 -38.38
N VAL A 25 -24.14 -4.23 -38.31
CA VAL A 25 -23.60 -4.84 -37.09
C VAL A 25 -23.59 -3.70 -36.07
N PRO A 26 -24.28 -3.82 -34.92
CA PRO A 26 -24.08 -2.87 -33.86
C PRO A 26 -22.61 -2.96 -33.47
N ILE A 27 -21.85 -1.90 -33.76
CA ILE A 27 -20.56 -1.69 -33.12
C ILE A 27 -20.91 -1.44 -31.66
N ALA A 28 -20.88 -2.51 -30.87
CA ALA A 28 -20.85 -2.38 -29.43
C ALA A 28 -19.68 -1.45 -29.13
N SER A 29 -20.00 -0.25 -28.65
CA SER A 29 -19.03 0.57 -27.96
C SER A 29 -18.41 -0.32 -26.90
N ALA A 30 -17.15 -0.68 -27.05
CA ALA A 30 -16.38 -1.27 -25.98
C ALA A 30 -16.23 -0.17 -24.92
N GLN A 31 -17.26 -0.03 -24.09
CA GLN A 31 -17.09 0.53 -22.76
C GLN A 31 -15.93 -0.24 -22.13
N PRO A 32 -15.00 0.43 -21.42
CA PRO A 32 -14.11 -0.28 -20.52
C PRO A 32 -15.02 -1.15 -19.66
N SER A 33 -14.91 -2.44 -19.87
CA SER A 33 -15.71 -3.41 -19.13
C SER A 33 -15.10 -3.39 -17.75
N SER A 34 -15.69 -2.59 -16.86
CA SER A 34 -15.49 -2.73 -15.42
C SER A 34 -15.98 -4.12 -15.08
N SER A 35 -15.08 -5.10 -15.16
CA SER A 35 -15.32 -6.50 -14.85
C SER A 35 -15.44 -6.64 -13.33
N THR A 36 -16.57 -6.20 -12.81
CA THR A 36 -16.99 -6.39 -11.41
C THR A 36 -17.55 -7.80 -11.26
N ALA A 37 -16.66 -8.77 -10.98
CA ALA A 37 -16.98 -10.00 -10.23
C ALA A 37 -15.73 -10.90 -10.10
N ALA A 38 -14.83 -10.59 -9.16
CA ALA A 38 -13.87 -11.52 -8.53
C ALA A 38 -12.91 -10.86 -7.51
N GLY A 39 -12.83 -9.53 -7.43
CA GLY A 39 -11.92 -8.83 -6.50
C GLY A 39 -12.51 -8.59 -5.11
N SER A 40 -11.68 -8.44 -4.06
CA SER A 40 -12.13 -8.05 -2.72
C SER A 40 -12.96 -6.77 -2.74
N VAL A 41 -14.14 -6.85 -2.12
CA VAL A 41 -15.04 -5.71 -1.92
C VAL A 41 -14.34 -4.60 -1.13
N VAL A 42 -13.45 -4.95 -0.20
CA VAL A 42 -12.70 -3.98 0.61
C VAL A 42 -11.78 -3.13 -0.26
N ILE A 43 -11.09 -3.74 -1.22
CA ILE A 43 -10.23 -2.99 -2.15
C ILE A 43 -11.08 -2.06 -3.02
N GLN A 44 -12.23 -2.54 -3.51
CA GLN A 44 -13.11 -1.73 -4.35
C GLN A 44 -13.65 -0.50 -3.60
N GLU A 45 -14.04 -0.68 -2.33
CA GLU A 45 -14.56 0.41 -1.49
C GLU A 45 -13.46 1.41 -1.09
N ASN A 46 -12.21 0.96 -0.91
CA ASN A 46 -11.09 1.78 -0.46
C ASN A 46 -10.05 2.07 -1.55
N TYR A 47 -10.44 1.96 -2.82
CA TYR A 47 -9.54 2.09 -3.97
C TYR A 47 -8.79 3.42 -3.98
N ASP A 48 -9.47 4.54 -3.70
CA ASP A 48 -8.86 5.87 -3.72
C ASP A 48 -7.72 6.00 -2.69
N SER A 49 -7.90 5.40 -1.51
CA SER A 49 -6.87 5.36 -0.46
C SER A 49 -5.70 4.44 -0.85
N LEU A 50 -6.01 3.26 -1.40
CA LEU A 50 -5.01 2.24 -1.74
C LEU A 50 -4.20 2.60 -3.00
N SER A 51 -4.81 3.20 -4.01
CA SER A 51 -4.14 3.61 -5.27
C SER A 51 -3.05 4.67 -5.08
N THR A 52 -2.95 5.27 -3.88
CA THR A 52 -1.81 6.10 -3.49
C THR A 52 -0.53 5.29 -3.25
N TYR A 53 -0.66 4.00 -2.91
CA TYR A 53 0.45 3.10 -2.56
C TYR A 53 0.67 1.96 -3.56
N PHE A 54 -0.35 1.62 -4.36
CA PHE A 54 -0.36 0.45 -5.23
C PHE A 54 -0.81 0.82 -6.64
N SER A 55 -0.18 0.26 -7.68
CA SER A 55 -0.75 0.28 -9.04
C SER A 55 -1.95 -0.66 -9.16
N ASP A 56 -2.74 -0.55 -10.22
CA ASP A 56 -3.89 -1.42 -10.47
C ASP A 56 -3.50 -2.92 -10.53
N GLU A 57 -2.34 -3.23 -11.11
CA GLU A 57 -1.77 -4.58 -11.12
C GLU A 57 -1.33 -5.03 -9.72
N GLU A 58 -0.78 -4.12 -8.92
CA GLU A 58 -0.41 -4.40 -7.53
C GLU A 58 -1.64 -4.53 -6.63
N LEU A 59 -2.74 -3.83 -6.89
CA LEU A 59 -4.02 -4.00 -6.18
C LEU A 59 -4.64 -5.36 -6.47
N THR A 60 -4.57 -5.82 -7.72
CA THR A 60 -4.99 -7.18 -8.09
C THR A 60 -4.11 -8.21 -7.38
N ALA A 61 -2.79 -8.01 -7.38
CA ALA A 61 -1.88 -8.91 -6.67
C ALA A 61 -2.04 -8.83 -5.14
N LEU A 62 -2.40 -7.67 -4.59
CA LEU A 62 -2.68 -7.47 -3.17
C LEU A 62 -3.88 -8.31 -2.74
N ASP A 63 -4.94 -8.32 -3.56
CA ASP A 63 -6.12 -9.16 -3.38
C ASP A 63 -5.79 -10.66 -3.33
N GLU A 64 -4.88 -11.10 -4.20
CA GLU A 64 -4.46 -12.51 -4.25
C GLU A 64 -3.63 -12.95 -3.05
N ILE A 65 -2.79 -12.07 -2.50
CA ILE A 65 -1.82 -12.41 -1.44
C ILE A 65 -2.33 -12.11 -0.03
N SER A 66 -3.41 -11.33 0.10
CA SER A 66 -3.90 -10.83 1.38
C SER A 66 -5.30 -11.35 1.68
N SER A 67 -5.55 -11.62 2.94
CA SER A 67 -6.91 -11.80 3.44
C SER A 67 -7.65 -10.47 3.53
N ASP A 68 -8.99 -10.53 3.51
CA ASP A 68 -9.85 -9.38 3.78
C ASP A 68 -9.53 -8.68 5.12
N ALA A 69 -9.10 -9.44 6.13
CA ALA A 69 -8.74 -8.89 7.43
C ALA A 69 -7.45 -8.07 7.35
N GLU A 70 -6.45 -8.56 6.63
CA GLU A 70 -5.22 -7.84 6.33
C GLU A 70 -5.54 -6.56 5.53
N ILE A 71 -6.33 -6.65 4.46
CA ILE A 71 -6.71 -5.47 3.66
C ILE A 71 -7.40 -4.41 4.52
N ARG A 72 -8.35 -4.79 5.39
CA ARG A 72 -8.99 -3.85 6.33
C ARG A 72 -7.98 -3.18 7.26
N HIS A 73 -7.00 -3.93 7.75
CA HIS A 73 -5.92 -3.37 8.57
C HIS A 73 -5.06 -2.38 7.76
N LEU A 74 -4.71 -2.71 6.51
CA LEU A 74 -3.97 -1.82 5.61
C LEU A 74 -4.68 -0.49 5.42
N VAL A 75 -5.97 -0.56 5.12
CA VAL A 75 -6.85 0.59 4.92
C VAL A 75 -6.89 1.45 6.17
N SER A 76 -7.09 0.84 7.35
CA SER A 76 -7.06 1.54 8.64
C SER A 76 -5.73 2.26 8.88
N ALA A 77 -4.60 1.61 8.59
CA ALA A 77 -3.28 2.22 8.71
C ALA A 77 -3.05 3.39 7.75
N ILE A 78 -3.66 3.36 6.55
CA ILE A 78 -3.58 4.44 5.56
C ILE A 78 -4.47 5.62 5.96
N GLU A 79 -5.75 5.36 6.20
CA GLU A 79 -6.80 6.37 6.35
C GLU A 79 -6.82 7.00 7.74
N ASN A 80 -6.60 6.19 8.79
CA ASN A 80 -6.63 6.63 10.17
C ASN A 80 -5.53 5.92 10.99
N PRO A 81 -4.25 6.26 10.76
CA PRO A 81 -3.13 5.55 11.39
C PRO A 81 -3.21 5.54 12.91
N GLU A 82 -3.79 6.55 13.57
CA GLU A 82 -3.93 6.56 15.04
C GLU A 82 -4.86 5.46 15.57
N SER A 83 -5.82 4.98 14.75
CA SER A 83 -6.72 3.90 15.15
C SER A 83 -6.02 2.55 15.33
N VAL A 84 -4.86 2.34 14.69
CA VAL A 84 -4.10 1.08 14.85
C VAL A 84 -3.48 0.94 16.25
N LEU A 85 -3.34 2.06 16.98
CA LEU A 85 -2.89 2.06 18.37
C LEU A 85 -4.01 1.73 19.38
N GLN A 86 -5.28 1.69 18.93
CA GLN A 86 -6.45 1.48 19.79
C GLN A 86 -6.92 0.02 19.85
N VAL A 87 -6.24 -0.90 19.16
CA VAL A 87 -6.57 -2.33 19.19
C VAL A 87 -6.01 -2.93 20.48
N GLU A 88 -6.90 -3.44 21.33
CA GLU A 88 -6.55 -3.89 22.68
C GLU A 88 -5.58 -5.08 22.69
N GLU A 89 -4.66 -5.04 23.66
CA GLU A 89 -3.56 -5.96 23.89
C GLU A 89 -4.02 -7.42 24.06
N GLY A 90 -3.85 -8.22 23.01
CA GLY A 90 -3.80 -9.67 23.14
C GLY A 90 -2.48 -10.07 23.81
N ASN A 91 -2.58 -10.61 25.03
CA ASN A 91 -1.49 -11.08 25.90
C ASN A 91 -0.32 -11.76 25.15
N GLY A 92 0.70 -10.98 24.81
CA GLY A 92 1.94 -11.40 24.19
C GLY A 92 3.13 -10.87 24.97
N GLY A 93 3.38 -11.41 26.16
CA GLY A 93 4.64 -11.14 26.84
C GLY A 93 5.81 -11.72 26.05
N PHE A 94 6.88 -10.95 25.82
CA PHE A 94 8.13 -11.12 26.54
C PHE A 94 9.22 -10.07 26.21
N THR A 95 9.67 -9.40 27.28
CA THR A 95 10.77 -8.40 27.42
C THR A 95 10.56 -7.01 26.80
N ILE A 96 10.96 -6.00 27.58
CA ILE A 96 10.90 -4.54 27.33
C ILE A 96 11.59 -4.06 26.02
N GLN A 97 12.06 -4.94 25.14
CA GLN A 97 12.86 -4.59 23.97
C GLN A 97 12.40 -5.17 22.63
N GLN A 98 11.53 -6.18 22.58
CA GLN A 98 11.03 -6.77 21.32
C GLN A 98 9.59 -7.25 21.50
N ASN A 99 8.63 -6.62 20.82
CA ASN A 99 7.21 -6.96 20.91
C ASN A 99 6.58 -7.29 19.55
N GLY A 100 7.42 -7.57 18.55
CA GLY A 100 6.97 -7.84 17.19
C GLY A 100 6.26 -6.63 16.61
N CYS A 101 5.37 -6.85 15.67
CA CYS A 101 4.61 -5.79 15.03
C CYS A 101 3.36 -5.46 15.87
N THR A 102 3.42 -5.23 17.18
CA THR A 102 2.24 -5.20 18.11
C THR A 102 0.97 -4.49 17.58
N TYR A 103 1.11 -3.41 16.81
CA TYR A 103 -0.01 -2.64 16.23
C TYR A 103 -0.31 -2.98 14.77
N SER A 104 0.18 -4.10 14.27
CA SER A 104 0.06 -4.57 12.89
C SER A 104 0.22 -6.09 12.82
N PRO A 105 -0.12 -6.73 11.69
CA PRO A 105 0.18 -8.14 11.50
C PRO A 105 1.70 -8.44 11.57
N ASP A 106 2.09 -9.47 12.33
CA ASP A 106 3.46 -10.01 12.36
C ASP A 106 3.87 -10.66 11.02
N SER A 107 2.91 -10.93 10.15
CA SER A 107 3.09 -11.47 8.81
C SER A 107 2.10 -10.83 7.85
N TRP A 108 2.46 -10.76 6.57
CA TRP A 108 1.55 -10.35 5.51
C TRP A 108 1.49 -11.39 4.39
N GLY A 109 0.35 -12.07 4.26
CA GLY A 109 0.24 -13.29 3.46
C GLY A 109 1.35 -14.28 3.85
N ARG A 110 2.27 -14.56 2.92
CA ARG A 110 3.43 -15.45 3.12
C ARG A 110 4.69 -14.74 3.64
N ALA A 111 4.71 -13.42 3.72
CA ALA A 111 5.88 -12.68 4.21
C ALA A 111 5.91 -12.63 5.75
N ASN A 112 7.03 -13.01 6.35
CA ASN A 112 7.21 -12.98 7.80
C ASN A 112 7.88 -11.67 8.22
N PHE A 113 7.10 -10.72 8.77
CA PHE A 113 7.57 -9.38 9.15
C PHE A 113 8.08 -9.30 10.58
N LYS A 114 7.68 -10.23 11.45
CA LYS A 114 8.03 -10.22 12.87
C LYS A 114 9.54 -10.04 13.12
N PRO A 115 10.47 -10.75 12.45
CA PRO A 115 11.90 -10.55 12.70
C PRO A 115 12.39 -9.14 12.37
N SER A 116 11.74 -8.47 11.41
CA SER A 116 12.05 -7.08 11.04
C SER A 116 11.52 -6.09 12.07
N CYS A 117 10.31 -6.33 12.60
CA CYS A 117 9.77 -5.56 13.74
C CYS A 117 10.65 -5.74 14.99
N ASP A 118 11.03 -6.98 15.32
CA ASP A 118 11.92 -7.29 16.45
C ASP A 118 13.29 -6.58 16.36
N ARG A 119 13.82 -6.34 15.14
CA ARG A 119 15.04 -5.56 14.93
C ARG A 119 14.81 -4.05 15.05
N HIS A 120 13.64 -3.57 14.62
CA HIS A 120 13.24 -2.18 14.77
C HIS A 120 13.08 -1.80 16.24
N ASP A 121 12.47 -2.66 17.05
CA ASP A 121 12.33 -2.46 18.50
C ASP A 121 13.69 -2.35 19.20
N ILE A 122 14.65 -3.23 18.86
CA ILE A 122 16.03 -3.11 19.34
C ILE A 122 16.63 -1.76 18.95
N CYS A 123 16.42 -1.30 17.71
CA CYS A 123 16.92 -0.03 17.23
C CYS A 123 16.30 1.17 17.97
N TYR A 124 15.05 1.05 18.39
CA TYR A 124 14.33 2.04 19.20
C TYR A 124 14.69 2.02 20.68
N SER A 125 15.36 0.96 21.15
CA SER A 125 15.64 0.78 22.57
C SER A 125 16.66 1.77 23.14
N PRO A 126 16.71 1.95 24.48
CA PRO A 126 17.66 2.86 25.15
C PRO A 126 19.14 2.59 24.87
N SER A 127 19.51 1.37 24.46
CA SER A 127 20.89 1.01 24.15
C SER A 127 21.34 1.46 22.75
N SER A 128 20.44 1.93 21.90
CA SER A 128 20.75 2.37 20.54
C SER A 128 21.12 3.84 20.49
N SER A 129 22.18 4.17 19.75
CA SER A 129 22.56 5.54 19.38
C SER A 129 22.17 5.90 17.93
N THR A 130 21.45 5.00 17.24
CA THR A 130 21.00 5.21 15.86
C THR A 130 19.85 6.23 15.84
N ASN A 131 19.85 7.19 14.91
CA ASN A 131 18.72 8.11 14.76
C ASN A 131 17.43 7.35 14.39
N ARG A 132 16.29 7.84 14.86
CA ARG A 132 14.99 7.21 14.59
C ARG A 132 14.74 6.99 13.10
N LEU A 133 15.02 8.00 12.26
CA LEU A 133 14.87 7.88 10.81
C LEU A 133 15.72 6.74 10.22
N ASP A 134 16.94 6.54 10.71
CA ASP A 134 17.82 5.48 10.24
C ASP A 134 17.30 4.09 10.68
N CYS A 135 16.71 3.99 11.87
CA CYS A 135 15.98 2.79 12.30
C CYS A 135 14.79 2.50 11.37
N ASP A 136 13.98 3.52 11.06
CA ASP A 136 12.78 3.37 10.25
C ASP A 136 13.11 2.99 8.80
N ILE A 137 14.17 3.57 8.22
CA ILE A 137 14.64 3.23 6.86
C ILE A 137 15.12 1.78 6.79
N ARG A 138 15.89 1.33 7.80
CA ARG A 138 16.33 -0.08 7.87
C ARG A 138 15.15 -1.02 8.03
N PHE A 139 14.19 -0.67 8.88
CA PHE A 139 12.95 -1.41 9.04
C PHE A 139 12.20 -1.59 7.70
N ARG A 140 12.00 -0.49 6.95
CA ARG A 140 11.41 -0.55 5.61
C ARG A 140 12.17 -1.49 4.68
N ALA A 141 13.49 -1.37 4.62
CA ALA A 141 14.33 -2.20 3.76
C ALA A 141 14.22 -3.68 4.11
N ASP A 142 14.21 -3.98 5.41
CA ASP A 142 14.08 -5.33 5.95
C ASP A 142 12.72 -5.95 5.59
N LEU A 143 11.61 -5.23 5.78
CA LEU A 143 10.28 -5.68 5.36
C LEU A 143 10.23 -5.97 3.85
N LYS A 144 10.81 -5.09 3.02
CA LYS A 144 10.89 -5.30 1.57
C LYS A 144 11.73 -6.52 1.19
N ALA A 145 12.74 -6.85 1.99
CA ALA A 145 13.53 -8.07 1.80
C ALA A 145 12.68 -9.31 2.12
N GLU A 146 11.87 -9.29 3.17
CA GLU A 146 10.95 -10.40 3.49
C GLU A 146 9.92 -10.62 2.37
N CYS A 147 9.41 -9.55 1.77
CA CYS A 147 8.57 -9.65 0.56
C CYS A 147 9.29 -10.33 -0.61
N GLY A 148 10.57 -9.99 -0.83
CA GLY A 148 11.40 -10.65 -1.82
C GLY A 148 11.63 -12.14 -1.53
N ARG A 149 11.78 -12.52 -0.25
CA ARG A 149 11.92 -13.94 0.14
C ARG A 149 10.61 -14.72 -0.05
N ALA A 150 9.47 -14.11 0.24
CA ALA A 150 8.17 -14.77 0.17
C ALA A 150 7.66 -14.95 -1.28
N TYR A 151 7.84 -13.92 -2.12
CA TYR A 151 7.22 -13.84 -3.45
C TYR A 151 8.22 -13.72 -4.61
N GLY A 152 9.52 -13.61 -4.32
CA GLY A 152 10.56 -13.46 -5.34
C GLY A 152 10.51 -12.08 -6.04
N SER A 153 10.29 -12.11 -7.34
CA SER A 153 10.18 -10.93 -8.21
C SER A 153 8.82 -10.91 -8.92
N GLY A 154 8.32 -9.72 -9.26
CA GLY A 154 7.05 -9.55 -9.97
C GLY A 154 6.02 -8.79 -9.14
N VAL A 155 4.77 -8.76 -9.62
CA VAL A 155 3.69 -7.91 -9.08
C VAL A 155 3.29 -8.28 -7.66
N GLN A 156 3.28 -9.56 -7.28
CA GLN A 156 3.01 -9.98 -5.89
C GLN A 156 4.10 -9.49 -4.92
N ALA A 157 5.36 -9.51 -5.35
CA ALA A 157 6.44 -8.92 -4.57
C ALA A 157 6.34 -7.38 -4.53
N GLY A 158 5.84 -6.73 -5.58
CA GLY A 158 5.52 -5.30 -5.62
C GLY A 158 4.44 -4.93 -4.59
N ALA A 159 3.30 -5.61 -4.65
CA ALA A 159 2.19 -5.45 -3.70
C ALA A 159 2.66 -5.64 -2.24
N CYS A 160 3.39 -6.70 -1.91
CA CYS A 160 3.92 -6.85 -0.56
C CYS A 160 4.86 -5.69 -0.16
N ARG A 161 5.69 -5.17 -1.08
CA ARG A 161 6.56 -4.02 -0.80
C ARG A 161 5.79 -2.71 -0.61
N GLY A 162 4.62 -2.56 -1.25
CA GLY A 162 3.71 -1.45 -0.97
C GLY A 162 3.14 -1.53 0.45
N VAL A 163 2.81 -2.73 0.94
CA VAL A 163 2.45 -2.93 2.35
C VAL A 163 3.60 -2.55 3.28
N ALA A 164 4.83 -2.95 2.96
CA ALA A 164 6.01 -2.51 3.72
C ALA A 164 6.19 -0.98 3.75
N ASP A 165 5.76 -0.28 2.70
CA ASP A 165 5.76 1.18 2.64
C ASP A 165 4.71 1.80 3.56
N VAL A 166 3.55 1.16 3.72
CA VAL A 166 2.53 1.55 4.70
C VAL A 166 3.05 1.36 6.13
N TYR A 167 3.66 0.21 6.45
CA TYR A 167 4.28 -0.04 7.78
C TYR A 167 5.31 1.04 8.12
N TYR A 168 6.20 1.34 7.17
CA TYR A 168 7.16 2.42 7.30
C TYR A 168 6.47 3.78 7.52
N GLY A 169 5.44 4.10 6.72
CA GLY A 169 4.67 5.33 6.87
C GLY A 169 4.05 5.49 8.26
N THR A 170 3.51 4.40 8.82
CA THR A 170 2.91 4.39 10.15
C THR A 170 3.95 4.64 11.25
N VAL A 171 5.10 3.96 11.25
CA VAL A 171 6.16 4.23 12.24
C VAL A 171 6.77 5.62 12.09
N ARG A 172 6.82 6.17 10.87
CA ARG A 172 7.24 7.56 10.64
C ARG A 172 6.29 8.56 11.29
N LYS A 173 4.97 8.34 11.16
CA LYS A 173 3.92 9.20 11.71
C LYS A 173 3.78 9.09 13.23
N LEU A 174 3.82 7.88 13.78
CA LEU A 174 3.42 7.61 15.17
C LEU A 174 4.57 7.16 16.08
N GLY A 175 5.71 6.77 15.50
CA GLY A 175 6.79 6.10 16.23
C GLY A 175 7.61 6.99 17.16
N SER A 176 7.51 8.32 17.08
CA SER A 176 8.38 9.22 17.86
C SER A 176 8.22 9.05 19.37
N GLY A 177 7.01 8.74 19.86
CA GLY A 177 6.74 8.50 21.29
C GLY A 177 7.33 7.18 21.81
N PHE A 178 7.53 6.21 20.92
CA PHE A 178 8.06 4.88 21.22
C PHE A 178 9.60 4.84 21.18
N TYR A 179 10.24 5.75 20.47
CA TYR A 179 11.69 5.82 20.37
C TYR A 179 12.34 6.23 21.71
N LYS A 180 13.21 5.37 22.25
CA LYS A 180 13.94 5.55 23.52
C LYS A 180 15.46 5.62 23.36
N GLY A 181 15.99 5.47 22.15
CA GLY A 181 17.42 5.56 21.86
C GLY A 181 18.01 6.96 22.09
N SER A 182 19.33 7.05 22.13
CA SER A 182 20.07 8.30 22.38
C SER A 182 20.42 9.09 21.10
N GLY A 183 20.12 8.56 19.91
CA GLY A 183 20.23 9.28 18.64
C GLY A 183 19.10 10.30 18.43
N LEU A 184 19.12 11.02 17.31
CA LEU A 184 18.09 12.02 16.99
C LEU A 184 16.72 11.35 16.82
N ASN A 185 15.69 11.88 17.50
CA ASN A 185 14.30 11.53 17.27
C ASN A 185 13.73 12.39 16.12
N ASN A 186 14.12 12.05 14.89
CA ASN A 186 13.82 12.79 13.66
C ASN A 186 12.79 12.10 12.77
#